data_AF-A0A5B1QKP1-F1
#
_entry.id   AF-A0A5B1QKP1-F1
#
_cell.length_a   1.000
_cell.length_b   1.000
_cell.length_c   1.000
_cell.angle_alpha   90.00
_cell.angle_beta   90.00
_cell.angle_gamma   90.00
#
_symmetry.space_group_name_H-M   'P 1'
#
loop_
_entity.id
_entity.type
_entity.pdbx_description
1 polymer ?
#
loop_
_entity_poly.entity_id
_entity_poly.type
_entity_poly.pdbx_seq_one_letter_code
_entity_poly.pdbx_strand_id
1 'polypeptide(L)'
;MAARTTRNSKVKRVEPYAVAATKARKSKAATSSSSGNGSSSSSLIEHYPNGPWRETMREASKRYVRGLYPHITPQDDYELSLLLFGGFDKNGTVEEFHEYVIDMLEISWDTNRRMGKKNAIAKLREDAKKQMNGPSFLTGMKPLPDQSYVHIRPIPGSQFSMRLWVTSSPNANRWCLDFVQATTGEAVNTPPNFELHAAPDLKKPWLPFLGKRLHPMCYGLGVKRGSANTGTETYLLLSGMSCSLARPGHKPVVFTVPTLPQPAPAFLKACDVISFD
;
A
#
# COMPACT_ATOMS: atom_id res chain seq x y z
N MET A 1 31.77 60.66 20.17
CA MET A 1 31.41 60.24 18.80
C MET A 1 32.29 59.08 18.41
N ALA A 2 31.76 57.85 18.42
CA ALA A 2 32.53 56.63 18.16
C ALA A 2 32.02 55.97 16.88
N ALA A 3 32.92 55.78 15.92
CA ALA A 3 32.65 55.22 14.60
C ALA A 3 32.57 53.68 14.68
N ARG A 4 31.51 53.13 14.10
CA ARG A 4 31.18 51.70 14.09
C ARG A 4 31.44 51.16 12.68
N THR A 5 32.52 50.39 12.51
CA THR A 5 32.89 49.77 11.23
C THR A 5 32.28 48.38 11.14
N THR A 6 31.29 48.20 10.26
CA THR A 6 30.69 46.89 9.91
C THR A 6 31.47 46.25 8.76
N ARG A 7 32.08 45.08 9.00
CA ARG A 7 32.74 44.27 7.96
C ARG A 7 31.74 43.22 7.45
N ASN A 8 31.36 43.33 6.18
CA ASN A 8 30.35 42.52 5.51
C ASN A 8 31.07 41.62 4.49
N SER A 9 31.24 40.33 4.78
CA SER A 9 31.88 39.37 3.87
C SER A 9 30.81 38.58 3.11
N LYS A 10 30.47 39.03 1.90
CA LYS A 10 29.69 38.25 0.93
C LYS A 10 30.66 37.45 0.05
N VAL A 11 30.71 36.13 0.26
CA VAL A 11 31.30 35.16 -0.66
C VAL A 11 30.36 35.03 -1.87
N LYS A 12 30.80 35.46 -3.06
CA LYS A 12 30.05 35.25 -4.31
C LYS A 12 30.37 33.87 -4.88
N ARG A 13 29.33 33.04 -4.98
CA ARG A 13 29.28 31.75 -5.65
C ARG A 13 29.39 31.98 -7.17
N VAL A 14 30.33 31.29 -7.81
CA VAL A 14 30.49 31.23 -9.27
C VAL A 14 29.51 30.18 -9.81
N GLU A 15 28.62 30.56 -10.71
CA GLU A 15 27.83 29.63 -11.52
C GLU A 15 28.48 29.40 -12.88
N PRO A 16 28.49 28.15 -13.40
CA PRO A 16 29.08 27.85 -14.68
C PRO A 16 28.04 27.87 -15.82
N TYR A 17 28.49 28.33 -16.99
CA TYR A 17 27.84 28.28 -18.31
C TYR A 17 26.69 29.25 -18.61
N ALA A 18 27.07 30.27 -19.40
CA ALA A 18 26.18 31.15 -20.13
C ALA A 18 25.61 30.47 -21.40
N VAL A 19 24.37 30.86 -21.70
CA VAL A 19 23.50 30.41 -22.78
C VAL A 19 24.01 30.85 -24.15
N ALA A 20 23.99 29.94 -25.14
CA ALA A 20 23.98 30.29 -26.56
C ALA A 20 22.62 29.94 -27.17
N ALA A 21 21.89 30.97 -27.60
CA ALA A 21 20.60 30.88 -28.26
C ALA A 21 20.74 30.36 -29.70
N THR A 22 19.93 29.36 -30.08
CA THR A 22 19.67 29.07 -31.49
C THR A 22 18.19 28.79 -31.77
N LYS A 23 17.66 29.69 -32.60
CA LYS A 23 16.51 29.69 -33.51
C LYS A 23 15.46 28.57 -33.41
N ALA A 24 14.23 29.04 -33.23
CA ALA A 24 12.96 28.35 -33.40
C ALA A 24 12.84 27.60 -34.74
N ARG A 25 12.36 26.36 -34.67
CA ARG A 25 11.78 25.64 -35.81
C ARG A 25 10.43 25.06 -35.37
N LYS A 26 9.35 25.60 -35.95
CA LYS A 26 7.97 25.12 -35.80
C LYS A 26 7.89 23.68 -36.33
N SER A 27 7.54 22.73 -35.48
CA SER A 27 6.99 21.44 -35.90
C SER A 27 5.59 21.26 -35.30
N LYS A 28 4.69 20.83 -36.18
CA LYS A 28 3.25 20.77 -36.06
C LYS A 28 2.87 19.54 -35.24
N ALA A 29 2.34 19.73 -34.02
CA ALA A 29 1.84 18.63 -33.20
C ALA A 29 0.48 18.19 -33.74
N ALA A 30 0.44 17.00 -34.36
CA ALA A 30 -0.80 16.30 -34.68
C ALA A 30 -1.26 15.54 -33.42
N THR A 31 -2.40 15.95 -32.90
CA THR A 31 -3.14 15.29 -31.82
C THR A 31 -3.58 13.91 -32.30
N SER A 32 -2.99 12.85 -31.74
CA SER A 32 -3.55 11.50 -31.83
C SER A 32 -3.96 11.05 -30.43
N SER A 33 -5.27 11.07 -30.22
CA SER A 33 -5.95 10.40 -29.12
C SER A 33 -5.71 8.90 -29.23
N SER A 34 -4.91 8.33 -28.34
CA SER A 34 -4.85 6.89 -28.13
C SER A 34 -5.42 6.56 -26.75
N SER A 35 -6.68 6.12 -26.77
CA SER A 35 -7.34 5.44 -25.66
C SER A 35 -6.68 4.07 -25.49
N GLY A 36 -5.61 4.01 -24.70
CA GLY A 36 -4.93 2.76 -24.36
C GLY A 36 -5.51 2.14 -23.10
N ASN A 37 -6.51 1.26 -23.24
CA ASN A 37 -6.89 0.31 -22.20
C ASN A 37 -5.74 -0.68 -21.99
N GLY A 38 -4.87 -0.41 -21.02
CA GLY A 38 -3.79 -1.31 -20.60
C GLY A 38 -4.32 -2.42 -19.70
N SER A 39 -4.83 -3.50 -20.29
CA SER A 39 -5.16 -4.74 -19.58
C SER A 39 -3.92 -5.64 -19.55
N SER A 40 -3.12 -5.55 -18.48
CA SER A 40 -1.89 -6.36 -18.29
C SER A 40 -1.97 -7.30 -17.07
N SER A 41 -3.17 -7.64 -16.60
CA SER A 41 -3.39 -8.37 -15.34
C SER A 41 -3.44 -9.92 -15.46
N SER A 42 -3.19 -10.50 -16.64
CA SER A 42 -3.60 -11.90 -16.93
C SER A 42 -2.96 -12.96 -16.02
N SER A 43 -1.67 -12.86 -15.73
CA SER A 43 -0.91 -13.98 -15.15
C SER A 43 -1.27 -14.32 -13.69
N LEU A 44 -1.57 -13.30 -12.88
CA LEU A 44 -1.95 -13.46 -11.47
C LEU A 44 -3.40 -13.95 -11.32
N ILE A 45 -4.28 -13.44 -12.18
CA ILE A 45 -5.68 -13.86 -12.28
C ILE A 45 -5.76 -15.35 -12.64
N GLU A 46 -4.90 -15.82 -13.53
CA GLU A 46 -4.85 -17.24 -13.92
C GLU A 46 -4.39 -18.14 -12.76
N HIS A 47 -3.37 -17.73 -11.99
CA HIS A 47 -2.85 -18.54 -10.88
C HIS A 47 -3.78 -18.57 -9.66
N TYR A 48 -4.52 -17.48 -9.42
CA TYR A 48 -5.51 -17.39 -8.35
C TYR A 48 -6.83 -16.88 -8.90
N PRO A 49 -7.64 -17.73 -9.55
CA PRO A 49 -8.87 -17.31 -10.21
C PRO A 49 -9.88 -16.66 -9.26
N ASN A 50 -9.77 -16.90 -7.95
CA ASN A 50 -10.60 -16.29 -6.91
C ASN A 50 -9.81 -15.32 -6.02
N GLY A 51 -8.76 -14.68 -6.56
CA GLY A 51 -7.92 -13.76 -5.81
C GLY A 51 -8.66 -12.51 -5.28
N PRO A 52 -8.06 -11.80 -4.32
CA PRO A 52 -8.68 -10.67 -3.62
C PRO A 52 -8.99 -9.45 -4.52
N TRP A 53 -8.46 -9.41 -5.75
CA TRP A 53 -8.79 -8.39 -6.75
C TRP A 53 -10.19 -8.50 -7.34
N ARG A 54 -10.90 -9.61 -7.14
CA ARG A 54 -12.30 -9.73 -7.56
C ARG A 54 -13.26 -9.02 -6.62
N GLU A 55 -12.86 -8.82 -5.37
CA GLU A 55 -13.64 -8.05 -4.40
C GLU A 55 -13.62 -6.58 -4.84
N THR A 56 -14.80 -5.98 -4.94
CA THR A 56 -14.91 -4.54 -5.17
C THR A 56 -14.37 -3.79 -3.96
N MET A 57 -13.91 -2.57 -4.18
CA MET A 57 -13.48 -1.70 -3.08
C MET A 57 -14.62 -1.55 -2.05
N ARG A 58 -15.87 -1.46 -2.50
CA ARG A 58 -17.06 -1.39 -1.63
C ARG A 58 -17.18 -2.57 -0.69
N GLU A 59 -17.09 -3.80 -1.20
CA GLU A 59 -17.24 -5.02 -0.40
C GLU A 59 -16.11 -5.13 0.63
N ALA A 60 -14.87 -4.92 0.18
CA ALA A 60 -13.69 -4.88 1.03
C ALA A 60 -13.84 -3.84 2.15
N SER A 61 -14.25 -2.62 1.79
CA SER A 61 -14.43 -1.50 2.72
C SER A 61 -15.52 -1.77 3.74
N LYS A 62 -16.69 -2.29 3.32
CA LYS A 62 -17.77 -2.64 4.24
C LYS A 62 -17.32 -3.64 5.29
N ARG A 63 -16.58 -4.67 4.88
CA ARG A 63 -16.04 -5.68 5.78
C ARG A 63 -15.02 -5.09 6.76
N TYR A 64 -14.12 -4.26 6.26
CA TYR A 64 -13.11 -3.58 7.08
C TYR A 64 -13.74 -2.60 8.09
N VAL A 65 -14.63 -1.73 7.62
CA VAL A 65 -15.33 -0.73 8.43
C VAL A 65 -16.21 -1.38 9.49
N ARG A 66 -16.91 -2.49 9.19
CA ARG A 66 -17.67 -3.22 10.22
C ARG A 66 -16.82 -3.69 11.40
N GLY A 67 -15.56 -4.04 11.15
CA GLY A 67 -14.64 -4.46 12.21
C GLY A 67 -14.12 -3.29 13.05
N LEU A 68 -13.97 -2.11 12.44
CA LEU A 68 -13.45 -0.92 13.12
C LEU A 68 -14.52 -0.07 13.79
N TYR A 69 -15.69 0.05 13.15
CA TYR A 69 -16.80 0.91 13.53
C TYR A 69 -18.11 0.10 13.54
N PRO A 70 -18.24 -0.93 14.41
CA PRO A 70 -19.39 -1.83 14.39
C PRO A 70 -20.73 -1.12 14.67
N HIS A 71 -20.69 0.04 15.34
CA HIS A 71 -21.85 0.87 15.68
C HIS A 71 -22.24 1.89 14.61
N ILE A 72 -21.41 2.11 13.59
CA ILE A 72 -21.69 3.08 12.52
C ILE A 72 -22.09 2.35 11.24
N THR A 73 -23.24 2.72 10.68
CA THR A 73 -23.67 2.26 9.36
C THR A 73 -23.59 3.42 8.37
N PRO A 74 -22.61 3.43 7.44
CA PRO A 74 -22.51 4.51 6.46
C PRO A 74 -23.71 4.50 5.52
N GLN A 75 -24.25 5.70 5.25
CA GLN A 75 -25.45 5.87 4.42
C GLN A 75 -25.16 5.70 2.93
N ASP A 76 -23.93 6.00 2.50
CA ASP A 76 -23.50 5.87 1.11
C ASP A 76 -22.00 5.58 0.96
N ASP A 77 -21.52 5.60 -0.29
CA ASP A 77 -20.11 5.35 -0.62
C ASP A 77 -19.16 6.44 -0.18
N TYR A 78 -19.65 7.67 -0.06
CA TYR A 78 -18.83 8.78 0.39
C TYR A 78 -18.56 8.65 1.89
N GLU A 79 -19.58 8.39 2.69
CA GLU A 79 -19.41 8.11 4.12
C GLU A 79 -18.55 6.86 4.37
N LEU A 80 -18.76 5.79 3.58
CA LEU A 80 -17.91 4.60 3.64
C LEU A 80 -16.44 4.95 3.33
N SER A 81 -16.19 5.85 2.38
CA SER A 81 -14.83 6.30 2.04
C SER A 81 -14.20 7.15 3.15
N LEU A 82 -15.00 7.95 3.86
CA LEU A 82 -14.54 8.75 4.99
C LEU A 82 -14.17 7.88 6.19
N LEU A 83 -14.93 6.84 6.51
CA LEU A 83 -14.56 5.88 7.56
C LEU A 83 -13.27 5.12 7.21
N LEU A 84 -12.97 4.96 5.93
CA LEU A 84 -11.79 4.23 5.47
C LEU A 84 -10.53 5.10 5.39
N PHE A 85 -10.66 6.37 4.98
CA PHE A 85 -9.53 7.24 4.64
C PHE A 85 -9.51 8.59 5.37
N GLY A 86 -10.64 9.00 5.96
CA GLY A 86 -10.80 10.33 6.58
C GLY A 86 -10.14 10.46 7.95
N GLY A 87 -9.81 9.34 8.60
CA GLY A 87 -9.18 9.35 9.91
C GLY A 87 -10.13 9.72 11.05
N PHE A 88 -11.42 9.38 10.92
CA PHE A 88 -12.40 9.53 11.99
C PHE A 88 -12.00 8.69 13.22
N ASP A 89 -12.26 9.21 14.42
CA ASP A 89 -11.91 8.52 15.67
C ASP A 89 -12.69 7.20 15.79
N LYS A 90 -11.98 6.09 16.00
CA LYS A 90 -12.56 4.76 16.22
C LYS A 90 -13.51 4.68 17.41
N ASN A 91 -13.36 5.57 18.38
CA ASN A 91 -14.22 5.63 19.57
C ASN A 91 -15.36 6.65 19.44
N GLY A 92 -15.43 7.38 18.32
CA GLY A 92 -16.45 8.40 18.10
C GLY A 92 -17.85 7.81 17.93
N THR A 93 -18.86 8.58 18.29
CA THR A 93 -20.29 8.25 18.19
C THR A 93 -20.81 8.39 16.76
N VAL A 94 -22.05 7.93 16.53
CA VAL A 94 -22.72 8.06 15.21
C VAL A 94 -22.98 9.54 14.90
N GLU A 95 -23.34 10.32 15.91
CA GLU A 95 -23.62 11.75 15.82
C GLU A 95 -22.34 12.51 15.44
N GLU A 96 -21.24 12.28 16.16
CA GLU A 96 -19.93 12.88 15.85
C GLU A 96 -19.44 12.51 14.45
N PHE A 97 -19.73 11.29 13.99
CA PHE A 97 -19.40 10.89 12.63
C PHE A 97 -20.16 11.70 11.58
N HIS A 98 -21.47 11.91 11.76
CA HIS A 98 -22.25 12.71 10.82
C HIS A 98 -21.86 14.20 10.85
N GLU A 99 -21.48 14.74 12.01
CA GLU A 99 -20.87 16.08 12.10
C GLU A 99 -19.56 16.15 11.32
N TYR A 100 -18.68 15.16 11.50
CA TYR A 100 -17.44 15.04 10.72
C TYR A 100 -17.69 14.94 9.21
N VAL A 101 -18.75 14.23 8.77
CA VAL A 101 -19.15 14.17 7.35
C VAL A 101 -19.55 15.56 6.84
N ILE A 102 -20.30 16.33 7.62
CA ILE A 102 -20.68 17.71 7.26
C ILE A 102 -19.43 18.57 7.08
N ASP A 103 -18.51 18.55 8.05
CA ASP A 103 -17.26 19.32 8.00
C ASP A 103 -16.42 18.96 6.75
N MET A 104 -16.29 17.67 6.45
CA MET A 104 -15.55 17.20 5.28
C MET A 104 -16.19 17.63 3.96
N LEU A 105 -17.54 17.66 3.89
CA LEU A 105 -18.25 18.21 2.73
C LEU A 105 -18.03 19.72 2.59
N GLU A 106 -17.96 20.46 3.69
CA GLU A 106 -17.69 21.90 3.66
C GLU A 106 -16.26 22.22 3.18
N ILE A 107 -15.26 21.51 3.70
CA ILE A 107 -13.85 21.62 3.24
C ILE A 107 -13.72 21.28 1.75
N SER A 108 -14.36 20.19 1.34
CA SER A 108 -14.31 19.73 -0.05
C SER A 108 -15.01 20.72 -0.99
N TRP A 109 -16.11 21.34 -0.55
CA TRP A 109 -16.77 22.42 -1.28
C TRP A 109 -15.90 23.67 -1.37
N ASP A 110 -15.23 24.08 -0.29
CA ASP A 110 -14.37 25.28 -0.28
C ASP A 110 -13.27 25.19 -1.36
N THR A 111 -12.74 23.98 -1.55
CA THR A 111 -11.75 23.67 -2.59
C THR A 111 -12.35 23.73 -4.02
N ASN A 112 -13.68 23.66 -4.15
CA ASN A 112 -14.43 23.53 -5.41
C ASN A 112 -15.46 24.65 -5.63
N ARG A 113 -15.25 25.85 -5.05
CA ARG A 113 -16.20 26.98 -5.07
C ARG A 113 -16.80 27.31 -6.45
N ARG A 114 -16.05 27.07 -7.55
CA ARG A 114 -16.49 27.37 -8.93
C ARG A 114 -17.67 26.53 -9.42
N MET A 115 -17.96 25.37 -8.84
CA MET A 115 -19.03 24.47 -9.31
C MET A 115 -20.40 24.71 -8.63
N GLY A 116 -20.44 25.50 -7.56
CA GLY A 116 -21.60 25.61 -6.67
C GLY A 116 -21.73 24.41 -5.71
N LYS A 117 -22.21 24.65 -4.47
CA LYS A 117 -22.21 23.66 -3.37
C LYS A 117 -22.91 22.35 -3.75
N LYS A 118 -24.11 22.42 -4.34
CA LYS A 118 -24.90 21.24 -4.74
C LYS A 118 -24.16 20.35 -5.75
N ASN A 119 -23.58 20.93 -6.79
CA ASN A 119 -22.90 20.16 -7.84
C ASN A 119 -21.56 19.60 -7.35
N ALA A 120 -20.83 20.34 -6.50
CA ALA A 120 -19.60 19.86 -5.89
C ALA A 120 -19.86 18.63 -5.01
N ILE A 121 -20.89 18.67 -4.15
CA ILE A 121 -21.29 17.53 -3.32
C ILE A 121 -21.74 16.34 -4.17
N ALA A 122 -22.57 16.57 -5.19
CA ALA A 122 -23.02 15.52 -6.10
C ALA A 122 -21.83 14.83 -6.81
N LYS A 123 -20.87 15.62 -7.28
CA LYS A 123 -19.65 15.12 -7.91
C LYS A 123 -18.79 14.30 -6.95
N LEU A 124 -18.61 14.74 -5.70
CA LEU A 124 -17.86 13.98 -4.70
C LEU A 124 -18.48 12.61 -4.42
N ARG A 125 -19.81 12.55 -4.28
CA ARG A 125 -20.53 11.29 -4.07
C ARG A 125 -20.46 10.38 -5.30
N GLU A 126 -20.52 10.95 -6.51
CA GLU A 126 -20.32 10.20 -7.75
C GLU A 126 -18.89 9.63 -7.87
N ASP A 127 -17.88 10.44 -7.58
CA ASP A 127 -16.47 10.03 -7.61
C ASP A 127 -16.21 8.92 -6.57
N ALA A 128 -16.75 9.05 -5.34
CA ALA A 128 -16.68 8.02 -4.32
C ALA A 128 -17.38 6.72 -4.77
N LYS A 129 -18.57 6.81 -5.36
CA LYS A 129 -19.28 5.64 -5.91
C LYS A 129 -18.48 4.94 -7.00
N LYS A 130 -17.85 5.71 -7.91
CA LYS A 130 -16.98 5.18 -8.96
C LYS A 130 -15.76 4.46 -8.37
N GLN A 131 -15.12 5.05 -7.37
CA GLN A 131 -14.00 4.43 -6.65
C GLN A 131 -14.43 3.13 -5.96
N MET A 132 -15.56 3.15 -5.27
CA MET A 132 -16.09 1.99 -4.53
C MET A 132 -16.50 0.83 -5.45
N ASN A 133 -16.94 1.11 -6.67
CA ASN A 133 -17.23 0.09 -7.68
C ASN A 133 -15.98 -0.51 -8.34
N GLY A 134 -14.82 0.14 -8.20
CA GLY A 134 -13.57 -0.35 -8.74
C GLY A 134 -13.01 -1.56 -7.96
N PRO A 135 -11.94 -2.20 -8.47
CA PRO A 135 -11.23 -3.25 -7.75
C PRO A 135 -10.68 -2.73 -6.42
N SER A 136 -10.72 -3.57 -5.37
CA SER A 136 -10.12 -3.23 -4.09
C SER A 136 -8.60 -3.05 -4.21
N PHE A 137 -8.07 -2.02 -3.56
CA PHE A 137 -6.63 -1.80 -3.38
C PHE A 137 -6.20 -1.83 -1.90
N LEU A 138 -7.10 -2.26 -1.00
CA LEU A 138 -6.82 -2.32 0.43
C LEU A 138 -5.74 -3.36 0.73
N THR A 139 -4.58 -2.87 1.16
CA THR A 139 -3.42 -3.68 1.52
C THR A 139 -3.45 -4.02 3.01
N GLY A 140 -3.05 -5.23 3.37
CA GLY A 140 -2.97 -5.66 4.76
C GLY A 140 -4.28 -6.17 5.36
N MET A 141 -5.39 -6.15 4.61
CA MET A 141 -6.60 -6.82 5.06
C MET A 141 -6.36 -8.31 5.22
N LYS A 142 -6.81 -8.87 6.34
CA LYS A 142 -6.75 -10.31 6.58
C LYS A 142 -7.63 -11.02 5.54
N PRO A 143 -7.16 -12.16 5.01
CA PRO A 143 -7.96 -12.93 4.07
C PRO A 143 -9.17 -13.54 4.80
N LEU A 144 -10.22 -13.83 4.03
CA LEU A 144 -11.31 -14.67 4.51
C LEU A 144 -10.82 -16.11 4.73
N PRO A 145 -11.55 -16.93 5.51
CA PRO A 145 -11.29 -18.36 5.58
C PRO A 145 -11.34 -19.03 4.20
N ASP A 146 -10.59 -20.12 4.05
CA ASP A 146 -10.63 -21.05 2.90
C ASP A 146 -10.36 -20.44 1.52
N GLN A 147 -9.60 -19.34 1.49
CA GLN A 147 -9.21 -18.70 0.24
C GLN A 147 -8.00 -19.40 -0.39
N SER A 148 -8.12 -19.80 -1.66
CA SER A 148 -7.09 -20.57 -2.37
C SER A 148 -5.76 -19.84 -2.56
N TYR A 149 -5.74 -18.51 -2.40
CA TYR A 149 -4.56 -17.66 -2.51
C TYR A 149 -3.83 -17.46 -1.17
N VAL A 150 -4.28 -18.14 -0.11
CA VAL A 150 -3.69 -18.09 1.22
C VAL A 150 -2.83 -19.33 1.44
N HIS A 151 -1.57 -19.10 1.79
CA HIS A 151 -0.59 -20.13 2.09
C HIS A 151 -0.31 -20.11 3.59
N ILE A 152 -0.54 -21.24 4.26
CA ILE A 152 -0.23 -21.39 5.68
C ILE A 152 0.88 -22.42 5.83
N ARG A 153 1.94 -22.07 6.56
CA ARG A 153 3.08 -22.95 6.83
C ARG A 153 3.42 -22.97 8.32
N PRO A 154 3.50 -24.16 8.96
CA PRO A 154 3.87 -24.26 10.36
C PRO A 154 5.30 -23.81 10.58
N ILE A 155 5.56 -23.16 11.72
CA ILE A 155 6.92 -22.81 12.13
C ILE A 155 7.46 -24.00 12.95
N PRO A 156 8.60 -24.63 12.55
CA PRO A 156 9.11 -25.81 13.25
C PRO A 156 9.35 -25.58 14.75
N GLY A 157 8.83 -26.46 15.60
CA GLY A 157 8.97 -26.38 17.06
C GLY A 157 8.26 -25.18 17.68
N SER A 158 7.19 -24.68 17.06
CA SER A 158 6.40 -23.54 17.52
C SER A 158 4.90 -23.86 17.44
N GLN A 159 4.12 -23.26 18.34
CA GLN A 159 2.64 -23.31 18.30
C GLN A 159 2.03 -22.36 17.25
N PHE A 160 2.87 -21.61 16.53
CA PHE A 160 2.45 -20.62 15.54
C PHE A 160 2.75 -21.10 14.11
N SER A 161 1.95 -20.63 13.17
CA SER A 161 2.19 -20.75 11.73
C SER A 161 2.37 -19.36 11.11
N MET A 162 3.06 -19.30 9.98
CA MET A 162 3.06 -18.12 9.12
C MET A 162 1.94 -18.27 8.10
N ARG A 163 1.16 -17.21 7.90
CA ARG A 163 0.15 -17.15 6.85
C ARG A 163 0.52 -16.03 5.88
N LEU A 164 0.52 -16.35 4.60
CA LEU A 164 0.99 -15.52 3.50
C LEU A 164 -0.11 -15.43 2.43
N TRP A 165 -0.45 -14.24 1.96
CA TRP A 165 -1.48 -14.05 0.94
C TRP A 165 -1.14 -12.88 0.01
N VAL A 166 -1.66 -12.94 -1.21
CA VAL A 166 -1.47 -11.87 -2.20
C VAL A 166 -2.27 -10.62 -1.81
N THR A 167 -1.73 -9.45 -2.13
CA THR A 167 -2.48 -8.18 -1.96
C THR A 167 -3.58 -8.06 -3.03
N SER A 168 -4.58 -7.21 -2.79
CA SER A 168 -5.69 -7.00 -3.73
C SER A 168 -5.25 -6.26 -5.01
N SER A 169 -4.04 -5.71 -5.05
CA SER A 169 -3.45 -5.09 -6.24
C SER A 169 -2.49 -6.06 -6.94
N PRO A 170 -2.90 -6.71 -8.05
CA PRO A 170 -2.08 -7.73 -8.70
C PRO A 170 -0.76 -7.15 -9.26
N ASN A 171 -0.74 -5.87 -9.64
CA ASN A 171 0.46 -5.23 -10.19
C ASN A 171 1.47 -4.78 -9.12
N ALA A 172 1.11 -4.86 -7.84
CA ALA A 172 1.96 -4.34 -6.76
C ALA A 172 3.17 -5.24 -6.45
N ASN A 173 3.20 -6.49 -6.94
CA ASN A 173 4.23 -7.48 -6.61
C ASN A 173 4.42 -7.70 -5.11
N ARG A 174 3.34 -7.54 -4.34
CA ARG A 174 3.38 -7.57 -2.88
C ARG A 174 2.53 -8.69 -2.32
N TRP A 175 3.05 -9.25 -1.24
CA TRP A 175 2.40 -10.21 -0.38
C TRP A 175 2.22 -9.63 1.01
N CYS A 176 1.15 -10.04 1.68
CA CYS A 176 0.98 -9.80 3.09
C CYS A 176 1.33 -11.07 3.87
N LEU A 177 1.99 -10.90 5.02
CA LEU A 177 2.29 -11.97 5.95
C LEU A 177 1.80 -11.62 7.35
N ASP A 178 1.24 -12.58 8.05
CA ASP A 178 1.01 -12.53 9.49
C ASP A 178 1.34 -13.87 10.18
N PHE A 179 1.20 -13.86 11.50
CA PHE A 179 1.31 -15.05 12.33
C PHE A 179 -0.08 -15.48 12.77
N VAL A 180 -0.31 -16.79 12.82
CA VAL A 180 -1.55 -17.38 13.31
C VAL A 180 -1.25 -18.47 14.34
N GLN A 181 -2.16 -18.70 15.28
CA GLN A 181 -2.11 -19.90 16.11
C GLN A 181 -2.31 -21.14 15.24
N ALA A 182 -1.45 -22.16 15.39
CA ALA A 182 -1.49 -23.34 14.53
C ALA A 182 -2.76 -24.18 14.74
N THR A 183 -3.33 -24.15 15.95
CA THR A 183 -4.53 -24.92 16.32
C THR A 183 -5.82 -24.25 15.88
N THR A 184 -5.95 -22.94 16.08
CA THR A 184 -7.20 -22.20 15.82
C THR A 184 -7.21 -21.45 14.49
N GLY A 185 -6.03 -21.18 13.90
CA GLY A 185 -5.90 -20.33 12.72
C GLY A 185 -6.10 -18.84 13.00
N GLU A 186 -6.30 -18.45 14.27
CA GLU A 186 -6.52 -17.06 14.66
C GLU A 186 -5.25 -16.23 14.48
N ALA A 187 -5.41 -15.03 13.90
CA ALA A 187 -4.31 -14.09 13.73
C ALA A 187 -3.80 -13.61 15.08
N VAL A 188 -2.48 -13.60 15.24
CA VAL A 188 -1.78 -13.03 16.39
C VAL A 188 -0.82 -11.95 15.92
N ASN A 189 -0.49 -11.03 16.82
CA ASN A 189 0.64 -10.13 16.57
C ASN A 189 1.93 -10.94 16.56
N THR A 190 3.01 -10.32 16.10
CA THR A 190 4.35 -10.93 16.06
C THR A 190 4.65 -11.55 17.43
N PRO A 191 4.85 -12.88 17.52
CA PRO A 191 5.06 -13.52 18.80
C PRO A 191 6.26 -12.93 19.55
N PRO A 192 6.27 -12.98 20.89
CA PRO A 192 7.36 -12.43 21.68
C PRO A 192 8.72 -12.97 21.21
N ASN A 193 9.68 -12.06 21.05
CA ASN A 193 11.06 -12.34 20.61
C ASN A 193 11.20 -12.94 19.19
N PHE A 194 10.12 -12.97 18.40
CA PHE A 194 10.24 -13.30 16.99
C PHE A 194 10.77 -12.10 16.23
N GLU A 195 11.71 -12.35 15.33
CA GLU A 195 12.26 -11.32 14.46
C GLU A 195 12.26 -11.80 13.02
N LEU A 196 11.54 -11.06 12.18
CA LEU A 196 11.54 -11.27 10.74
C LEU A 196 12.58 -10.33 10.12
N HIS A 197 13.45 -10.88 9.29
CA HIS A 197 14.52 -10.16 8.62
C HIS A 197 14.45 -10.42 7.12
N ALA A 198 14.77 -9.41 6.31
CA ALA A 198 15.09 -9.64 4.91
C ALA A 198 16.44 -10.38 4.84
N ALA A 199 16.46 -11.49 4.12
CA ALA A 199 17.65 -12.31 3.93
C ALA A 199 18.18 -12.12 2.50
N PRO A 200 19.52 -12.10 2.30
CA PRO A 200 20.07 -12.24 0.97
C PRO A 200 19.49 -13.48 0.29
N ASP A 201 19.10 -13.36 -0.97
CA ASP A 201 18.94 -14.53 -1.80
C ASP A 201 20.34 -15.10 -2.08
N LEU A 202 20.60 -16.32 -1.62
CA LEU A 202 21.87 -17.01 -1.82
C LEU A 202 22.21 -17.20 -3.31
N LYS A 203 21.20 -17.20 -4.18
CA LYS A 203 21.34 -17.30 -5.64
C LYS A 203 21.31 -15.94 -6.34
N LYS A 204 20.87 -14.87 -5.66
CA LYS A 204 20.71 -13.51 -6.22
C LYS A 204 21.10 -12.45 -5.17
N PRO A 205 22.40 -12.30 -4.86
CA PRO A 205 22.87 -11.54 -3.69
C PRO A 205 22.65 -10.01 -3.75
N TRP A 206 22.11 -9.47 -4.85
CA TRP A 206 22.08 -8.04 -5.13
C TRP A 206 20.87 -7.28 -4.55
N LEU A 207 19.92 -7.94 -3.88
CA LEU A 207 18.75 -7.24 -3.34
C LEU A 207 19.18 -6.25 -2.22
N PRO A 208 18.78 -4.95 -2.29
CA PRO A 208 19.30 -3.86 -1.46
C PRO A 208 18.84 -3.88 0.03
N PHE A 209 18.27 -4.98 0.50
CA PHE A 209 17.68 -5.13 1.84
C PHE A 209 18.41 -6.16 2.70
N LEU A 210 19.73 -6.24 2.60
CA LEU A 210 20.51 -7.23 3.32
C LEU A 210 20.38 -7.08 4.85
N GLY A 211 19.82 -8.11 5.49
CA GLY A 211 19.84 -8.28 6.95
C GLY A 211 18.99 -7.27 7.74
N LYS A 212 18.18 -6.45 7.07
CA LYS A 212 17.33 -5.49 7.77
C LYS A 212 16.15 -6.21 8.42
N ARG A 213 15.93 -5.90 9.69
CA ARG A 213 14.71 -6.27 10.41
C ARG A 213 13.51 -5.68 9.69
N LEU A 214 12.54 -6.52 9.41
CA LEU A 214 11.25 -6.13 8.89
C LEU A 214 10.32 -5.76 10.05
N HIS A 215 9.47 -4.78 9.81
CA HIS A 215 8.48 -4.31 10.77
C HIS A 215 7.08 -4.47 10.19
N PRO A 216 6.07 -4.77 11.04
CA PRO A 216 4.68 -4.68 10.66
C PRO A 216 4.35 -3.30 10.07
N MET A 217 3.50 -3.27 9.05
CA MET A 217 3.12 -2.05 8.32
C MET A 217 2.56 -0.96 9.23
N CYS A 218 1.83 -1.35 10.29
CA CYS A 218 1.25 -0.41 11.24
C CYS A 218 2.30 0.49 11.93
N TYR A 219 3.55 0.04 12.09
CA TYR A 219 4.59 0.87 12.71
C TYR A 219 5.03 2.01 11.77
N GLY A 220 5.02 1.79 10.46
CA GLY A 220 5.23 2.85 9.47
C GLY A 220 4.12 3.90 9.48
N LEU A 221 2.94 3.55 10.01
CA LEU A 221 1.79 4.44 10.20
C LEU A 221 1.77 5.09 11.61
N GLY A 222 2.87 5.00 12.37
CA GLY A 222 3.01 5.63 13.68
C GLY A 222 2.42 4.83 14.85
N VAL A 223 1.90 3.61 14.63
CA VAL A 223 1.45 2.74 15.72
C VAL A 223 2.67 2.29 16.53
N LYS A 224 2.65 2.53 17.85
CA LYS A 224 3.74 2.13 18.73
C LYS A 224 3.76 0.60 18.90
N ARG A 225 4.96 0.05 19.08
CA ARG A 225 5.14 -1.38 19.37
C ARG A 225 4.39 -1.74 20.66
N GLY A 226 3.59 -2.80 20.62
CA GLY A 226 2.77 -3.25 21.75
C GLY A 226 1.45 -2.49 21.96
N SER A 227 1.20 -1.39 21.23
CA SER A 227 -0.09 -0.70 21.27
C SER A 227 -1.03 -1.14 20.14
N ALA A 228 -0.57 -2.01 19.23
CA ALA A 228 -1.40 -2.59 18.19
C ALA A 228 -2.37 -3.61 18.80
N ASN A 229 -3.64 -3.57 18.39
CA ASN A 229 -4.64 -4.57 18.78
C ASN A 229 -4.13 -5.97 18.42
N THR A 230 -4.47 -6.97 19.22
CA THR A 230 -4.08 -8.37 18.97
C THR A 230 -4.52 -8.83 17.59
N GLY A 231 -3.63 -9.49 16.85
CA GLY A 231 -3.92 -10.08 15.53
C GLY A 231 -3.94 -9.08 14.37
N THR A 232 -3.65 -7.80 14.61
CA THR A 232 -3.71 -6.77 13.56
C THR A 232 -2.39 -6.56 12.83
N GLU A 233 -1.26 -6.96 13.41
CA GLU A 233 0.05 -6.83 12.76
C GLU A 233 0.10 -7.60 11.45
N THR A 234 0.57 -6.93 10.40
CA THR A 234 0.73 -7.49 9.06
C THR A 234 2.00 -6.94 8.44
N TYR A 235 2.81 -7.81 7.86
CA TYR A 235 4.01 -7.48 7.13
C TYR A 235 3.70 -7.34 5.65
N LEU A 236 4.39 -6.43 4.98
CA LEU A 236 4.33 -6.28 3.53
C LEU A 236 5.65 -6.75 2.93
N LEU A 237 5.58 -7.79 2.11
CA LEU A 237 6.73 -8.48 1.54
C LEU A 237 6.72 -8.34 0.02
N LEU A 238 7.90 -8.30 -0.59
CA LEU A 238 8.03 -8.28 -2.05
C LEU A 238 8.08 -9.71 -2.61
N SER A 239 7.52 -9.89 -3.80
CA SER A 239 7.59 -11.15 -4.54
C SER A 239 9.04 -11.57 -4.78
N GLY A 240 9.36 -12.84 -4.54
CA GLY A 240 10.73 -13.37 -4.66
C GLY A 240 11.68 -12.98 -3.52
N MET A 241 11.26 -12.18 -2.55
CA MET A 241 12.10 -11.79 -1.42
C MET A 241 12.39 -12.99 -0.51
N SER A 242 13.66 -13.20 -0.17
CA SER A 242 14.05 -14.15 0.85
C SER A 242 13.95 -13.51 2.24
N CYS A 243 13.43 -14.26 3.19
CA CYS A 243 13.19 -13.85 4.56
C CYS A 243 13.79 -14.86 5.53
N SER A 244 14.24 -14.39 6.69
CA SER A 244 14.67 -15.22 7.81
C SER A 244 13.86 -14.86 9.06
N LEU A 245 13.29 -15.88 9.70
CA LEU A 245 12.61 -15.77 10.98
C LEU A 245 13.53 -16.31 12.08
N ALA A 246 14.04 -15.41 12.91
CA ALA A 246 14.81 -15.73 14.10
C ALA A 246 13.90 -15.80 15.33
N ARG A 247 14.18 -16.76 16.23
CA ARG A 247 13.50 -16.93 17.51
C ARG A 247 14.44 -17.56 18.55
N PRO A 248 14.34 -17.23 19.85
CA PRO A 248 15.25 -17.72 20.87
C PRO A 248 15.28 -19.24 20.96
N GLY A 249 16.48 -19.84 21.09
CA GLY A 249 16.63 -21.29 21.29
C GLY A 249 16.35 -22.18 20.07
N HIS A 250 16.01 -21.61 18.90
CA HIS A 250 15.78 -22.38 17.68
C HIS A 250 16.64 -21.89 16.52
N LYS A 251 16.89 -22.80 15.55
CA LYS A 251 17.52 -22.44 14.28
C LYS A 251 16.62 -21.45 13.51
N PRO A 252 17.20 -20.42 12.87
CA PRO A 252 16.45 -19.53 11.98
C PRO A 252 15.74 -20.30 10.88
N VAL A 253 14.52 -19.87 10.55
CA VAL A 253 13.75 -20.44 9.43
C VAL A 253 13.86 -19.50 8.25
N VAL A 254 14.40 -19.99 7.14
CA VAL A 254 14.52 -19.23 5.90
C VAL A 254 13.42 -19.66 4.93
N PHE A 255 12.81 -18.69 4.26
CA PHE A 255 11.82 -18.93 3.21
C PHE A 255 11.89 -17.86 2.14
N THR A 256 11.40 -18.19 0.95
CA THR A 256 11.31 -17.25 -0.16
C THR A 256 9.83 -16.98 -0.45
N VAL A 257 9.47 -15.71 -0.53
CA VAL A 257 8.12 -15.28 -0.91
C VAL A 257 7.89 -15.68 -2.37
N PRO A 258 6.76 -16.32 -2.72
CA PRO A 258 6.53 -16.76 -4.08
C PRO A 258 6.59 -15.60 -5.08
N THR A 259 7.19 -15.84 -6.24
CA THR A 259 7.23 -14.85 -7.32
C THR A 259 5.89 -14.83 -8.02
N LEU A 260 5.23 -13.67 -8.03
CA LEU A 260 4.03 -13.49 -8.82
C LEU A 260 4.43 -13.31 -10.28
N PRO A 261 3.80 -14.03 -11.22
CA PRO A 261 4.12 -13.85 -12.63
C PRO A 261 3.73 -12.44 -13.05
N GLN A 262 4.62 -11.78 -13.77
CA GLN A 262 4.45 -10.40 -14.21
C GLN A 262 4.32 -10.35 -15.73
N PRO A 263 3.42 -9.50 -16.27
CA PRO A 263 3.44 -9.19 -17.69
C PRO A 263 4.79 -8.57 -18.04
N ALA A 264 5.34 -8.94 -19.19
CA ALA A 264 6.51 -8.24 -19.71
C ALA A 264 6.17 -6.75 -19.85
N PRO A 265 6.96 -5.84 -19.24
CA PRO A 265 6.74 -4.41 -19.39
C PRO A 265 6.68 -4.02 -20.86
N ALA A 266 5.74 -3.14 -21.24
CA ALA A 266 5.56 -2.75 -22.64
C ALA A 266 6.83 -2.15 -23.26
N PHE A 267 7.65 -1.46 -22.45
CA PHE A 267 8.91 -0.89 -22.91
C PHE A 267 9.93 -1.96 -23.34
N LEU A 268 9.90 -3.17 -22.77
CA LEU A 268 10.82 -4.25 -23.18
C LEU A 268 10.60 -4.67 -24.63
N LYS A 269 9.40 -4.46 -25.20
CA LYS A 269 9.13 -4.72 -26.61
C LYS A 269 9.89 -3.79 -27.55
N ALA A 270 10.38 -2.66 -27.04
CA ALA A 270 11.12 -1.65 -27.79
C ALA A 270 12.62 -1.59 -27.38
N CYS A 271 13.10 -2.56 -26.61
CA CYS A 271 14.48 -2.61 -26.15
C CYS A 271 15.17 -3.87 -26.69
N ASP A 272 16.41 -3.72 -27.15
CA ASP A 272 17.31 -4.85 -27.33
C ASP A 272 17.76 -5.34 -25.94
N VAL A 273 17.51 -6.61 -25.64
CA VAL A 273 17.89 -7.22 -24.36
C VAL A 273 19.23 -7.92 -24.55
N ILE A 274 20.26 -7.42 -23.86
CA ILE A 274 21.59 -8.06 -23.83
C ILE A 274 21.63 -9.01 -22.63
N SER A 275 21.91 -10.28 -22.88
CA SER A 275 22.16 -11.30 -21.85
C SER A 275 23.65 -11.42 -21.56
N PHE A 276 23.98 -11.67 -20.30
CA PHE A 276 25.32 -12.05 -19.84
C PHE A 276 25.18 -13.41 -19.16
N ASP A 277 25.06 -14.45 -19.98
CA ASP A 277 25.07 -15.86 -19.60
C ASP A 277 26.43 -16.30 -19.03
#